data_AF-A0A2R6XW10-F1
#
_entry.id   AF-A0A2R6XW10-F1
#
_cell.length_a   1.000
_cell.length_b   1.000
_cell.length_c   1.000
_cell.angle_alpha   90.00
_cell.angle_beta   90.00
_cell.angle_gamma   90.00
#
_symmetry.space_group_name_H-M   'P 1'
#
loop_
_entity.id
_entity.type
_entity.pdbx_description
1 polymer ?
#
loop_
_entity_poly.entity_id
_entity_poly.type
_entity_poly.pdbx_seq_one_letter_code
_entity_poly.pdbx_strand_id
1 'polypeptide(L)'
;MTDLAATMADRGLVLLLRGGAWGLPTACPACLPVYMYLKLARVAFTPQYATFQPDSDNLPVLEYGDVVGYGSDTGGIIGVLKRERICDLDEGLPDSAKADVNAYTSIVNSWLADALLYELWLKENGATVAEVYLSSLPWPINKAIDWKQRRSVQVHLGINTENASERAAELYRKAAAAYEALSVRLQDQTYFIAGKPTSLDAVVLGHILFIQHAPLELSILKEELNKHRALIVYAENLKKKILGDLPPTIFPKAYSPPPTTGPSSSSSRGTTGPTTTKPAPKKRTEKDKLFRKRAKYFVIAQVAAVLLYVVFAGIEVEDDGMEDDGGVDD
;
A
#
# COMPACT_ATOMS: atom_id res chain seq x y z
N MET A 1 -24.62 28.15 17.84
CA MET A 1 -24.51 26.69 18.06
C MET A 1 -25.21 25.86 16.99
N THR A 2 -26.28 26.36 16.36
CA THR A 2 -26.98 25.70 15.24
C THR A 2 -26.24 25.76 13.90
N ASP A 3 -25.33 26.72 13.71
CA ASP A 3 -24.59 26.93 12.45
C ASP A 3 -23.40 25.97 12.27
N LEU A 4 -22.76 25.57 13.38
CA LEU A 4 -21.64 24.63 13.33
C LEU A 4 -22.12 23.21 12.97
N ALA A 5 -23.26 22.76 13.52
CA ALA A 5 -23.85 21.46 13.20
C ALA A 5 -24.36 21.37 11.75
N ALA A 6 -24.87 22.49 11.19
CA ALA A 6 -25.25 22.57 9.78
C ALA A 6 -24.02 22.59 8.84
N THR A 7 -22.91 23.18 9.29
CA THR A 7 -21.62 23.15 8.56
C THR A 7 -20.94 21.77 8.60
N MET A 8 -21.14 20.99 9.67
CA MET A 8 -20.62 19.62 9.76
C MET A 8 -21.38 18.63 8.87
N ALA A 9 -22.66 18.87 8.60
CA ALA A 9 -23.48 18.06 7.69
C ALA A 9 -23.06 18.18 6.20
N ASP A 10 -22.24 19.18 5.85
CA ASP A 10 -21.72 19.40 4.49
C ASP A 10 -20.37 18.68 4.24
N ARG A 11 -19.72 18.13 5.28
CA ARG A 11 -18.47 17.37 5.13
C ARG A 11 -18.77 15.90 4.87
N GLY A 12 -18.99 15.56 3.59
CA GLY A 12 -19.12 14.17 3.16
C GLY A 12 -17.91 13.31 3.55
N LEU A 13 -18.13 12.00 3.73
CA LEU A 13 -17.08 11.06 4.10
C LEU A 13 -16.06 10.93 2.96
N VAL A 14 -14.79 11.24 3.25
CA VAL A 14 -13.68 11.13 2.30
C VAL A 14 -12.83 9.91 2.67
N LEU A 15 -12.50 9.10 1.66
CA LEU A 15 -11.59 7.98 1.81
C LEU A 15 -10.39 8.17 0.90
N LEU A 16 -9.24 8.47 1.48
CA LEU A 16 -7.98 8.60 0.77
C LEU A 16 -7.32 7.23 0.58
N LEU A 17 -7.05 6.89 -0.67
CA LEU A 17 -6.62 5.57 -1.12
C LEU A 17 -5.38 5.65 -1.99
N ARG A 18 -4.71 4.52 -2.15
CA ARG A 18 -3.79 4.33 -3.29
C ARG A 18 -4.57 4.25 -4.59
N GLY A 19 -3.96 4.73 -5.69
CA GLY A 19 -4.51 4.65 -7.04
C GLY A 19 -4.98 3.24 -7.45
N GLY A 20 -5.97 3.19 -8.34
CA GLY A 20 -6.51 1.94 -8.87
C GLY A 20 -5.62 1.32 -9.95
N ALA A 21 -5.66 -0.01 -10.04
CA ALA A 21 -5.02 -0.80 -11.10
C ALA A 21 -5.77 -2.13 -11.29
N TRP A 22 -5.51 -2.81 -12.41
CA TRP A 22 -6.00 -4.17 -12.68
C TRP A 22 -7.53 -4.34 -12.65
N GLY A 23 -8.27 -3.26 -12.93
CA GLY A 23 -9.74 -3.25 -12.86
C GLY A 23 -10.29 -3.16 -11.43
N LEU A 24 -9.45 -2.85 -10.44
CA LEU A 24 -9.82 -2.61 -9.05
C LEU A 24 -9.81 -1.11 -8.71
N PRO A 25 -10.66 -0.68 -7.75
CA PRO A 25 -10.74 0.74 -7.36
C PRO A 25 -9.49 1.27 -6.66
N THR A 26 -8.69 0.37 -6.10
CA THR A 26 -7.41 0.65 -5.47
C THR A 26 -6.52 -0.58 -5.66
N ALA A 27 -5.24 -0.35 -5.95
CA ALA A 27 -4.23 -1.39 -6.09
C ALA A 27 -3.46 -1.61 -4.79
N CYS A 28 -4.08 -1.37 -3.64
CA CYS A 28 -3.47 -1.56 -2.32
C CYS A 28 -4.27 -2.59 -1.50
N PRO A 29 -3.63 -3.67 -1.02
CA PRO A 29 -4.29 -4.70 -0.21
C PRO A 29 -4.97 -4.18 1.05
N ALA A 30 -4.39 -3.17 1.72
CA ALA A 30 -4.96 -2.58 2.94
C ALA A 30 -6.14 -1.63 2.64
N CYS A 31 -6.12 -0.96 1.47
CA CYS A 31 -7.16 -0.02 1.07
C CYS A 31 -8.44 -0.71 0.59
N LEU A 32 -8.30 -1.85 -0.09
CA LEU A 32 -9.42 -2.52 -0.75
C LEU A 32 -10.51 -3.03 0.21
N PRO A 33 -10.19 -3.67 1.35
CA PRO A 33 -11.17 -4.02 2.39
C PRO A 33 -12.01 -2.86 2.86
N VAL A 34 -11.40 -1.69 3.09
CA VAL A 34 -12.11 -0.50 3.58
C VAL A 34 -13.06 0.05 2.51
N TYR A 35 -12.62 0.08 1.25
CA TYR A 35 -13.47 0.44 0.13
C TYR A 35 -14.68 -0.49 0.02
N MET A 36 -14.46 -1.81 0.13
CA MET A 36 -15.54 -2.81 0.11
C MET A 36 -16.47 -2.68 1.30
N TYR A 37 -15.94 -2.39 2.49
CA TYR A 37 -16.71 -2.19 3.72
C TYR A 37 -17.73 -1.06 3.57
N LEU A 38 -17.30 0.13 3.12
CA LEU A 38 -18.19 1.27 2.91
C LEU A 38 -19.25 0.97 1.84
N LYS A 39 -18.88 0.27 0.76
CA LYS A 39 -19.82 -0.15 -0.28
C LYS A 39 -20.86 -1.15 0.22
N LEU A 40 -20.43 -2.15 0.99
CA LEU A 40 -21.32 -3.13 1.62
C LEU A 40 -22.27 -2.46 2.63
N ALA A 41 -21.77 -1.48 3.39
CA ALA A 41 -22.54 -0.66 4.31
C ALA A 41 -23.46 0.36 3.61
N ARG A 42 -23.36 0.52 2.28
CA ARG A 42 -24.11 1.49 1.47
C ARG A 42 -23.94 2.93 1.95
N VAL A 43 -22.75 3.25 2.47
CA VAL A 43 -22.39 4.61 2.88
C VAL A 43 -21.91 5.39 1.65
N ALA A 44 -22.41 6.60 1.48
CA ALA A 44 -21.91 7.50 0.44
C ALA A 44 -20.54 8.06 0.86
N PHE A 45 -19.56 7.97 -0.02
CA PHE A 45 -18.22 8.50 0.23
C PHE A 45 -17.53 8.95 -1.06
N THR A 46 -16.57 9.86 -0.89
CA THR A 46 -15.74 10.38 -1.98
C THR A 46 -14.36 9.72 -1.92
N PRO A 47 -14.01 8.83 -2.86
CA PRO A 47 -12.66 8.32 -2.96
C PRO A 47 -11.71 9.42 -3.45
N GLN A 48 -10.64 9.64 -2.71
CA GLN A 48 -9.51 10.47 -3.13
C GLN A 48 -8.28 9.59 -3.28
N TYR A 49 -7.34 9.99 -4.15
CA TYR A 49 -6.17 9.19 -4.47
C TYR A 49 -4.89 9.92 -4.07
N ALA A 50 -4.13 9.32 -3.16
CA ALA A 50 -2.86 9.86 -2.71
C ALA A 50 -1.89 9.94 -3.88
N THR A 51 -1.41 11.15 -4.18
CA THR A 51 -0.45 11.39 -5.26
C THR A 51 1.00 11.18 -4.79
N PHE A 52 1.27 11.33 -3.48
CA PHE A 52 2.62 11.38 -2.92
C PHE A 52 2.75 10.71 -1.54
N GLN A 53 2.38 9.43 -1.42
CA GLN A 53 2.58 8.64 -0.18
C GLN A 53 2.81 7.16 -0.52
N PRO A 54 3.94 6.82 -1.17
CA PRO A 54 4.22 5.45 -1.59
C PRO A 54 4.45 4.53 -0.38
N ASP A 55 5.01 5.06 0.70
CA ASP A 55 5.41 4.35 1.93
C ASP A 55 4.53 4.61 3.14
N SER A 56 3.36 5.23 2.95
CA SER A 56 2.51 5.54 4.08
C SER A 56 1.83 4.28 4.60
N ASP A 57 2.34 3.73 5.71
CA ASP A 57 1.66 2.74 6.55
C ASP A 57 0.29 3.25 7.04
N ASN A 58 0.08 4.57 6.96
CA ASN A 58 -1.17 5.22 7.36
C ASN A 58 -2.28 5.13 6.30
N LEU A 59 -2.03 4.63 5.08
CA LEU A 59 -3.09 4.44 4.08
C LEU A 59 -3.86 3.12 4.34
N PRO A 60 -5.19 3.10 4.18
CA PRO A 60 -6.07 4.20 3.79
C PRO A 60 -6.29 5.23 4.91
N VAL A 61 -6.61 6.49 4.54
CA VAL A 61 -6.98 7.54 5.50
C VAL A 61 -8.46 7.86 5.36
N LEU A 62 -9.16 7.96 6.48
CA LEU A 62 -10.56 8.36 6.56
C LEU A 62 -10.66 9.79 7.08
N GLU A 63 -11.44 10.64 6.42
CA GLU A 63 -11.80 11.97 6.91
C GLU A 63 -13.33 12.09 6.95
N TYR A 64 -13.87 12.42 8.13
CA TYR A 64 -15.31 12.64 8.32
C TYR A 64 -15.57 13.67 9.41
N GLY A 65 -16.01 14.87 9.02
CA GLY A 65 -16.20 15.97 9.96
C GLY A 65 -14.86 16.42 10.58
N ASP A 66 -14.67 16.11 11.86
CA ASP A 66 -13.42 16.32 12.63
C ASP A 66 -12.69 14.99 12.93
N VAL A 67 -13.25 13.85 12.48
CA VAL A 67 -12.63 12.54 12.62
C VAL A 67 -11.61 12.34 11.50
N VAL A 68 -10.38 12.05 11.87
CA VAL A 68 -9.34 11.55 10.96
C VAL A 68 -8.88 10.19 11.48
N GLY A 69 -8.97 9.17 10.64
CA GLY A 69 -8.51 7.83 10.94
C GLY A 69 -7.42 7.39 9.98
N TYR A 70 -6.48 6.57 10.45
CA TYR A 70 -5.38 6.03 9.66
C TYR A 70 -5.43 4.50 9.59
N GLY A 71 -4.88 3.94 8.52
CA GLY A 71 -4.77 2.48 8.34
C GLY A 71 -3.98 1.79 9.47
N SER A 72 -3.05 2.52 10.09
CA SER A 72 -2.23 2.11 11.23
C SER A 72 -2.93 2.18 12.59
N ASP A 73 -4.15 2.74 12.66
CA ASP A 73 -4.90 2.80 13.91
C ASP A 73 -5.26 1.40 14.43
N THR A 74 -5.50 1.27 15.73
CA THR A 74 -5.97 0.01 16.32
C THR A 74 -7.31 -0.42 15.70
N GLY A 75 -7.31 -1.58 15.03
CA GLY A 75 -8.45 -2.09 14.26
C GLY A 75 -8.61 -1.48 12.86
N GLY A 76 -7.65 -0.63 12.44
CA GLY A 76 -7.64 0.11 11.18
C GLY A 76 -8.86 1.01 11.00
N ILE A 77 -9.08 1.46 9.77
CA ILE A 77 -10.23 2.32 9.43
C ILE A 77 -11.58 1.66 9.74
N ILE A 78 -11.72 0.34 9.57
CA ILE A 78 -12.99 -0.34 9.91
C ILE A 78 -13.25 -0.22 11.43
N GLY A 79 -12.22 -0.36 12.26
CA GLY A 79 -12.32 -0.12 13.71
C GLY A 79 -12.71 1.31 14.04
N VAL A 80 -12.13 2.30 13.34
CA VAL A 80 -12.50 3.72 13.46
C VAL A 80 -13.98 3.94 13.11
N LEU A 81 -14.44 3.45 11.96
CA LEU A 81 -15.83 3.58 11.50
C LEU A 81 -16.84 3.06 12.51
N LYS A 82 -16.54 1.91 13.14
CA LYS A 82 -17.37 1.30 14.18
C LYS A 82 -17.36 2.12 15.48
N ARG A 83 -16.17 2.51 15.95
CA ARG A 83 -15.98 3.26 17.21
C ARG A 83 -16.64 4.63 17.17
N GLU A 84 -16.50 5.34 16.05
CA GLU A 84 -17.10 6.66 15.83
C GLU A 84 -18.58 6.58 15.41
N ARG A 85 -19.16 5.37 15.39
CA ARG A 85 -20.57 5.11 15.02
C ARG A 85 -20.97 5.69 13.66
N ILE A 86 -20.03 5.72 12.72
CA ILE A 86 -20.26 6.14 11.34
C ILE A 86 -21.00 5.02 10.60
N CYS A 87 -20.50 3.80 10.69
CA CYS A 87 -21.19 2.59 10.23
C CYS A 87 -20.61 1.33 10.90
N ASP A 88 -21.50 0.39 11.22
CA ASP A 88 -21.11 -0.93 11.75
C ASP A 88 -21.94 -2.06 11.11
N LEU A 89 -21.35 -2.78 10.15
CA LEU A 89 -21.96 -3.96 9.55
C LEU A 89 -22.21 -5.11 10.55
N ASP A 90 -21.47 -5.13 11.67
CA ASP A 90 -21.54 -6.20 12.67
C ASP A 90 -22.53 -5.87 13.80
N GLU A 91 -23.18 -4.71 13.71
CA GLU A 91 -24.20 -4.32 14.67
C GLU A 91 -25.36 -5.34 14.69
N GLY A 92 -25.87 -5.60 15.90
CA GLY A 92 -26.96 -6.55 16.13
C GLY A 92 -26.56 -8.04 16.02
N LEU A 93 -25.29 -8.37 15.73
CA LEU A 93 -24.83 -9.76 15.79
C LEU A 93 -24.79 -10.27 17.25
N PRO A 94 -25.15 -11.54 17.51
CA PRO A 94 -24.91 -12.16 18.81
C PRO A 94 -23.40 -12.28 19.08
N ASP A 95 -23.02 -12.33 20.35
CA ASP A 95 -21.61 -12.30 20.76
C ASP A 95 -20.79 -13.46 20.19
N SER A 96 -21.41 -14.64 20.03
CA SER A 96 -20.77 -15.79 19.35
C SER A 96 -20.43 -15.49 17.89
N ALA A 97 -21.34 -14.84 17.16
CA ALA A 97 -21.10 -14.46 15.77
C ALA A 97 -20.06 -13.35 15.64
N LYS A 98 -20.01 -12.41 16.60
CA LYS A 98 -18.93 -11.40 16.66
C LYS A 98 -17.57 -12.05 16.94
N ALA A 99 -17.53 -13.07 17.80
CA ALA A 99 -16.31 -13.84 18.04
C ALA A 99 -15.84 -14.54 16.75
N ASP A 100 -16.74 -15.14 15.98
CA ASP A 100 -16.43 -15.71 14.67
C ASP A 100 -15.88 -14.66 13.70
N VAL A 101 -16.53 -13.50 13.57
CA VAL A 101 -16.05 -12.39 12.74
C VAL A 101 -14.61 -12.03 13.10
N ASN A 102 -14.32 -11.86 14.39
CA ASN A 102 -13.00 -11.50 14.87
C ASN A 102 -11.96 -12.61 14.60
N ALA A 103 -12.30 -13.87 14.84
CA ALA A 103 -11.41 -15.01 14.61
C ALA A 103 -11.03 -15.13 13.12
N TYR A 104 -12.01 -15.15 12.22
CA TYR A 104 -11.73 -15.27 10.79
C TYR A 104 -11.07 -14.01 10.23
N THR A 105 -11.43 -12.82 10.69
CA THR A 105 -10.75 -11.57 10.29
C THR A 105 -9.28 -11.61 10.70
N SER A 106 -8.97 -12.15 11.88
CA SER A 106 -7.58 -12.30 12.35
C SER A 106 -6.79 -13.26 11.46
N ILE A 107 -7.40 -14.35 10.97
CA ILE A 107 -6.76 -15.27 10.01
C ILE A 107 -6.42 -14.54 8.70
N VAL A 108 -7.33 -13.71 8.17
CA VAL A 108 -7.05 -12.96 6.94
C VAL A 108 -5.96 -11.92 7.16
N ASN A 109 -6.08 -11.11 8.21
CA ASN A 109 -5.16 -10.01 8.51
C ASN A 109 -3.78 -10.46 9.01
N SER A 110 -3.61 -11.76 9.34
CA SER A 110 -2.31 -12.35 9.65
C SER A 110 -1.86 -13.27 8.51
N TRP A 111 -2.36 -14.51 8.47
CA TRP A 111 -1.81 -15.56 7.60
C TRP A 111 -1.90 -15.23 6.12
N LEU A 112 -3.04 -14.70 5.67
CA LEU A 112 -3.24 -14.36 4.26
C LEU A 112 -2.55 -13.05 3.88
N ALA A 113 -2.58 -12.06 4.78
CA ALA A 113 -1.86 -10.80 4.60
C ALA A 113 -0.34 -11.01 4.51
N ASP A 114 0.24 -11.82 5.39
CA ASP A 114 1.68 -12.13 5.41
C ASP A 114 2.12 -12.85 4.13
N ALA A 115 1.35 -13.86 3.69
CA ALA A 115 1.63 -14.56 2.44
C ALA A 115 1.53 -13.62 1.22
N LEU A 116 0.56 -12.70 1.22
CA LEU A 116 0.42 -11.70 0.17
C LEU A 116 1.58 -10.68 0.18
N LEU A 117 2.00 -10.20 1.35
CA LEU A 117 3.16 -9.31 1.48
C LEU A 117 4.44 -9.97 0.96
N TYR A 118 4.64 -11.26 1.28
CA TYR A 118 5.76 -12.05 0.77
C TYR A 118 5.76 -12.10 -0.77
N GLU A 119 4.63 -12.47 -1.38
CA GLU A 119 4.55 -12.54 -2.84
C GLU A 119 4.70 -11.16 -3.49
N LEU A 120 4.11 -10.11 -2.90
CA LEU A 120 4.15 -8.78 -3.47
C LEU A 120 5.58 -8.21 -3.46
N TRP A 121 6.28 -8.28 -2.33
CA TRP A 121 7.55 -7.55 -2.14
C TRP A 121 8.81 -8.40 -2.32
N LEU A 122 8.77 -9.70 -2.00
CA LEU A 122 9.97 -10.54 -1.90
C LEU A 122 10.12 -11.55 -3.05
N LYS A 123 9.05 -11.84 -3.80
CA LYS A 123 9.14 -12.58 -5.07
C LYS A 123 9.52 -11.65 -6.24
N GLU A 124 9.65 -12.24 -7.43
CA GLU A 124 10.01 -11.56 -8.69
C GLU A 124 8.91 -10.62 -9.25
N ASN A 125 8.09 -10.02 -8.38
CA ASN A 125 7.02 -9.08 -8.74
C ASN A 125 7.48 -7.61 -8.77
N GLY A 126 8.79 -7.37 -8.78
CA GLY A 126 9.37 -6.03 -8.64
C GLY A 126 8.94 -5.05 -9.74
N ALA A 127 8.68 -5.52 -10.96
CA ALA A 127 8.18 -4.67 -12.05
C ALA A 127 6.75 -4.20 -11.79
N THR A 128 5.84 -5.12 -11.44
CA THR A 128 4.45 -4.83 -11.06
C THR A 128 4.36 -3.88 -9.87
N VAL A 129 5.18 -4.13 -8.84
CA VAL A 129 5.26 -3.25 -7.68
C VAL A 129 5.79 -1.87 -8.07
N ALA A 130 6.85 -1.80 -8.89
CA ALA A 130 7.40 -0.52 -9.32
C ALA A 130 6.40 0.31 -10.13
N GLU A 131 5.60 -0.33 -11.00
CA GLU A 131 4.59 0.35 -11.80
C GLU A 131 3.50 0.99 -10.93
N VAL A 132 3.01 0.28 -9.92
CA VAL A 132 1.86 0.72 -9.11
C VAL A 132 2.26 1.57 -7.92
N TYR A 133 3.35 1.21 -7.23
CA TYR A 133 3.72 1.80 -5.95
C TYR A 133 4.80 2.86 -6.07
N LEU A 134 5.63 2.81 -7.11
CA LEU A 134 6.87 3.59 -7.20
C LEU A 134 6.99 4.48 -8.44
N SER A 135 6.10 4.34 -9.42
CA SER A 135 6.20 5.00 -10.73
C SER A 135 6.08 6.53 -10.66
N SER A 136 5.43 7.05 -9.63
CA SER A 136 5.32 8.49 -9.39
C SER A 136 6.59 9.10 -8.77
N LEU A 137 7.53 8.27 -8.30
CA LEU A 137 8.75 8.74 -7.65
C LEU A 137 9.95 8.82 -8.62
N PRO A 138 10.75 9.91 -8.58
CA PRO A 138 11.95 10.01 -9.38
C PRO A 138 13.04 9.06 -8.90
N TRP A 139 13.90 8.63 -9.83
CA TRP A 139 15.16 8.00 -9.47
C TRP A 139 16.07 9.04 -8.78
N PRO A 140 16.77 8.73 -7.68
CA PRO A 140 16.91 7.42 -7.02
C PRO A 140 15.95 7.15 -5.85
N ILE A 141 15.01 8.07 -5.54
CA ILE A 141 14.10 7.95 -4.40
C ILE A 141 13.26 6.67 -4.50
N ASN A 142 12.76 6.35 -5.69
CA ASN A 142 12.00 5.11 -5.92
C ASN A 142 12.76 3.84 -5.50
N LYS A 143 14.08 3.78 -5.68
CA LYS A 143 14.91 2.64 -5.28
C LYS A 143 15.17 2.58 -3.79
N ALA A 144 15.32 3.72 -3.13
CA ALA A 144 15.47 3.77 -1.68
C ALA A 144 14.20 3.30 -0.97
N ILE A 145 13.05 3.75 -1.47
CA ILE A 145 11.71 3.36 -1.01
C ILE A 145 11.47 1.85 -1.22
N ASP A 146 11.74 1.35 -2.43
CA ASP A 146 11.65 -0.09 -2.76
C ASP A 146 12.50 -0.95 -1.82
N TRP A 147 13.73 -0.52 -1.55
CA TRP A 147 14.63 -1.21 -0.61
C TRP A 147 14.09 -1.19 0.82
N LYS A 148 13.61 -0.02 1.30
CA LYS A 148 13.04 0.12 2.64
C LYS A 148 11.85 -0.80 2.83
N GLN A 149 10.93 -0.85 1.86
CA GLN A 149 9.74 -1.70 1.93
C GLN A 149 10.09 -3.19 1.93
N ARG A 150 10.99 -3.63 1.04
CA ARG A 150 11.46 -5.02 1.06
C ARG A 150 12.11 -5.38 2.40
N ARG A 151 12.92 -4.49 2.96
CA ARG A 151 13.56 -4.68 4.28
C ARG A 151 12.50 -4.79 5.39
N SER A 152 11.51 -3.89 5.40
CA SER A 152 10.40 -3.92 6.37
C SER A 152 9.66 -5.25 6.33
N VAL A 153 9.29 -5.71 5.12
CA VAL A 153 8.60 -7.00 4.93
C VAL A 153 9.49 -8.19 5.34
N GLN A 154 10.79 -8.16 5.05
CA GLN A 154 11.72 -9.21 5.51
C GLN A 154 11.76 -9.30 7.04
N VAL A 155 11.84 -8.16 7.72
CA VAL A 155 11.87 -8.11 9.20
C VAL A 155 10.54 -8.58 9.77
N HIS A 156 9.41 -8.07 9.27
CA HIS A 156 8.05 -8.46 9.70
C HIS A 156 7.82 -9.97 9.58
N LEU A 157 8.26 -10.58 8.47
CA LEU A 157 8.09 -12.00 8.21
C LEU A 157 9.18 -12.88 8.86
N GLY A 158 10.20 -12.28 9.49
CA GLY A 158 11.34 -12.99 10.07
C GLY A 158 12.17 -13.74 9.03
N ILE A 159 12.27 -13.21 7.81
CA ILE A 159 12.97 -13.85 6.69
C ILE A 159 14.41 -13.33 6.61
N ASN A 160 15.35 -14.27 6.62
CA ASN A 160 16.76 -14.04 6.35
C ASN A 160 17.27 -15.01 5.28
N THR A 161 18.55 -14.91 4.91
CA THR A 161 19.15 -15.73 3.86
C THR A 161 19.18 -17.23 4.16
N GLU A 162 19.15 -17.63 5.43
CA GLU A 162 19.27 -19.02 5.86
C GLU A 162 17.89 -19.71 5.95
N ASN A 163 16.84 -18.97 6.33
CA ASN A 163 15.52 -19.51 6.58
C ASN A 163 14.47 -19.20 5.49
N ALA A 164 14.85 -18.48 4.42
CA ALA A 164 13.90 -17.97 3.43
C ALA A 164 12.96 -19.05 2.84
N SER A 165 13.50 -20.21 2.51
CA SER A 165 12.72 -21.32 1.94
C SER A 165 11.72 -21.90 2.95
N GLU A 166 12.16 -22.13 4.19
CA GLU A 166 11.32 -22.67 5.27
C GLU A 166 10.20 -21.70 5.63
N ARG A 167 10.52 -20.41 5.79
CA ARG A 167 9.53 -19.36 6.08
C ARG A 167 8.52 -19.20 4.95
N ALA A 168 8.96 -19.23 3.69
CA ALA A 168 8.05 -19.21 2.56
C ALA A 168 7.10 -20.42 2.57
N ALA A 169 7.61 -21.63 2.83
CA ALA A 169 6.79 -22.83 2.93
C ALA A 169 5.77 -22.74 4.08
N GLU A 170 6.16 -22.18 5.23
CA GLU A 170 5.25 -21.94 6.36
C GLU A 170 4.14 -20.96 6.01
N LEU A 171 4.46 -19.86 5.34
CA LEU A 171 3.48 -18.86 4.89
C LEU A 171 2.43 -19.49 3.97
N TYR A 172 2.85 -20.29 2.99
CA TYR A 172 1.92 -20.96 2.09
C TYR A 172 1.10 -22.05 2.79
N ARG A 173 1.69 -22.80 3.73
CA ARG A 173 0.95 -23.78 4.53
C ARG A 173 -0.14 -23.12 5.38
N LYS A 174 0.18 -21.98 6.01
CA LYS A 174 -0.79 -21.15 6.74
C LYS A 174 -1.88 -20.61 5.81
N ALA A 175 -1.51 -20.10 4.64
CA ALA A 175 -2.46 -19.59 3.67
C ALA A 175 -3.43 -20.68 3.15
N ALA A 176 -2.93 -21.89 2.87
CA ALA A 176 -3.76 -23.03 2.49
C ALA A 176 -4.78 -23.38 3.58
N ALA A 177 -4.33 -23.46 4.85
CA ALA A 177 -5.21 -23.71 5.98
C ALA A 177 -6.26 -22.59 6.17
N ALA A 178 -5.88 -21.33 5.95
CA ALA A 178 -6.79 -20.19 6.00
C ALA A 178 -7.88 -20.27 4.92
N TYR A 179 -7.51 -20.56 3.67
CA TYR A 179 -8.49 -20.69 2.60
C TYR A 179 -9.43 -21.88 2.80
N GLU A 180 -8.93 -23.01 3.29
CA GLU A 180 -9.78 -24.14 3.66
C GLU A 180 -10.78 -23.75 4.75
N ALA A 181 -10.31 -23.12 5.83
CA ALA A 181 -11.16 -22.67 6.93
C ALA A 181 -12.24 -21.66 6.46
N LEU A 182 -11.87 -20.71 5.61
CA LEU A 182 -12.82 -19.76 5.02
C LEU A 182 -13.81 -20.46 4.08
N SER A 183 -13.34 -21.38 3.25
CA SER A 183 -14.20 -22.15 2.34
C SER A 183 -15.23 -22.98 3.10
N VAL A 184 -14.80 -23.68 4.17
CA VAL A 184 -15.68 -24.44 5.05
C VAL A 184 -16.65 -23.53 5.82
N ARG A 185 -16.22 -22.32 6.19
CA ARG A 185 -17.09 -21.36 6.88
C ARG A 185 -18.16 -20.78 5.95
N LEU A 186 -17.80 -20.49 4.71
CA LEU A 186 -18.69 -19.91 3.71
C LEU A 186 -19.69 -20.94 3.17
N GLN A 187 -19.23 -22.16 2.88
CA GLN A 187 -20.03 -23.22 2.25
C GLN A 187 -20.69 -22.73 0.95
N ASP A 188 -22.02 -22.73 0.90
CA ASP A 188 -22.86 -22.26 -0.20
C ASP A 188 -23.55 -20.92 0.11
N GLN A 189 -23.15 -20.25 1.20
CA GLN A 189 -23.79 -19.02 1.66
C GLN A 189 -23.35 -17.81 0.84
N THR A 190 -24.22 -16.79 0.79
CA THR A 190 -23.92 -15.51 0.11
C THR A 190 -22.96 -14.63 0.92
N TYR A 191 -23.00 -14.75 2.24
CA TYR A 191 -22.19 -14.00 3.19
C TYR A 191 -21.68 -14.96 4.26
N PHE A 192 -20.55 -14.63 4.88
CA PHE A 192 -19.95 -15.51 5.88
C PHE A 192 -20.85 -15.68 7.11
N ILE A 193 -21.46 -14.61 7.63
CA ILE A 193 -22.13 -14.63 8.93
C ILE A 193 -23.59 -14.18 8.80
N ALA A 194 -24.50 -14.94 9.40
CA ALA A 194 -25.92 -14.57 9.59
C ALA A 194 -26.67 -14.10 8.32
N GLY A 195 -26.24 -14.52 7.12
CA GLY A 195 -26.91 -14.18 5.86
C GLY A 195 -26.88 -12.70 5.48
N LYS A 196 -26.07 -11.87 6.14
CA LYS A 196 -25.91 -10.44 5.86
C LYS A 196 -24.43 -10.07 5.72
N PRO A 197 -24.08 -8.98 5.01
CA PRO A 197 -22.69 -8.54 4.95
C PRO A 197 -22.19 -8.10 6.33
N THR A 198 -20.95 -8.47 6.64
CA THR A 198 -20.20 -8.14 7.87
C THR A 198 -18.84 -7.54 7.53
N SER A 199 -18.07 -7.09 8.54
CA SER A 199 -16.69 -6.67 8.29
C SER A 199 -15.81 -7.81 7.76
N LEU A 200 -16.10 -9.05 8.12
CA LEU A 200 -15.40 -10.22 7.60
C LEU A 200 -15.55 -10.32 6.07
N ASP A 201 -16.77 -10.12 5.55
CA ASP A 201 -17.02 -10.17 4.12
C ASP A 201 -16.20 -9.12 3.36
N ALA A 202 -16.05 -7.91 3.92
CA ALA A 202 -15.25 -6.84 3.34
C ALA A 202 -13.76 -7.19 3.27
N VAL A 203 -13.21 -7.75 4.36
CA VAL A 203 -11.80 -8.15 4.47
C VAL A 203 -11.48 -9.32 3.55
N VAL A 204 -12.31 -10.36 3.55
CA VAL A 204 -12.13 -11.53 2.67
C VAL A 204 -12.28 -11.15 1.20
N LEU A 205 -13.31 -10.34 0.86
CA LEU A 205 -13.53 -9.91 -0.51
C LEU A 205 -12.36 -9.06 -1.02
N GLY A 206 -11.87 -8.12 -0.21
CA GLY A 206 -10.70 -7.31 -0.56
C GLY A 206 -9.47 -8.17 -0.85
N HIS A 207 -9.18 -9.14 0.02
CA HIS A 207 -8.07 -10.07 -0.17
C HIS A 207 -8.21 -10.88 -1.47
N ILE A 208 -9.35 -11.56 -1.67
CA ILE A 208 -9.56 -12.42 -2.83
C ILE A 208 -9.49 -11.62 -4.14
N LEU A 209 -10.13 -10.45 -4.20
CA LEU A 209 -10.12 -9.62 -5.39
C LEU A 209 -8.71 -9.13 -5.73
N PHE A 210 -7.92 -8.75 -4.73
CA PHE A 210 -6.53 -8.37 -4.96
C PHE A 210 -5.75 -9.51 -5.59
N ILE A 211 -5.79 -10.71 -5.00
CA ILE A 211 -5.06 -11.89 -5.50
C ILE A 211 -5.52 -12.29 -6.90
N GLN A 212 -6.81 -12.24 -7.19
CA GLN A 212 -7.34 -12.60 -8.50
C GLN A 212 -6.90 -11.63 -9.61
N HIS A 213 -6.85 -10.34 -9.31
CA HIS A 213 -6.63 -9.30 -10.32
C HIS A 213 -5.19 -8.84 -10.44
N ALA A 214 -4.39 -8.88 -9.37
CA ALA A 214 -3.00 -8.48 -9.44
C ALA A 214 -2.19 -9.45 -10.33
N PRO A 215 -1.35 -8.94 -11.26
CA PRO A 215 -0.50 -9.75 -12.12
C PRO A 215 0.75 -10.18 -11.32
N LEU A 216 0.53 -11.04 -10.33
CA LEU A 216 1.59 -11.66 -9.55
C LEU A 216 2.13 -12.87 -10.31
N GLU A 217 3.40 -12.81 -10.71
CA GLU A 217 4.09 -13.87 -11.43
C GLU A 217 4.24 -15.12 -10.54
N LEU A 218 3.90 -16.28 -11.10
CA LEU A 218 4.02 -17.59 -10.43
C LEU A 218 3.48 -17.57 -8.99
N SER A 219 2.29 -16.97 -8.81
CA SER A 219 1.63 -16.82 -7.51
C SER A 219 1.10 -18.15 -7.00
N ILE A 220 1.80 -18.70 -6.00
CA ILE A 220 1.40 -19.93 -5.30
C ILE A 220 0.14 -19.61 -4.48
N LEU A 221 0.04 -18.40 -3.95
CA LEU A 221 -1.13 -17.95 -3.19
C LEU A 221 -2.41 -17.92 -4.05
N LYS A 222 -2.31 -17.50 -5.32
CA LYS A 222 -3.42 -17.53 -6.28
C LYS A 222 -3.76 -18.95 -6.70
N GLU A 223 -2.77 -19.80 -6.93
CA GLU A 223 -2.99 -21.23 -7.22
C GLU A 223 -3.73 -21.92 -6.08
N GLU A 224 -3.34 -21.66 -4.83
CA GLU A 224 -4.00 -22.21 -3.65
C GLU A 224 -5.45 -21.72 -3.53
N LEU A 225 -5.68 -20.41 -3.64
CA LEU A 225 -7.01 -19.81 -3.63
C LEU A 225 -7.94 -20.44 -4.69
N ASN A 226 -7.42 -20.71 -5.89
CA ASN A 226 -8.19 -21.28 -6.99
C ASN A 226 -8.66 -22.73 -6.75
N LYS A 227 -8.10 -23.44 -5.76
CA LYS A 227 -8.62 -24.75 -5.34
C LYS A 227 -9.98 -24.64 -4.65
N HIS A 228 -10.31 -23.48 -4.10
CA HIS A 228 -11.54 -23.25 -3.33
C HIS A 228 -12.60 -22.52 -4.17
N ARG A 229 -13.30 -23.27 -5.03
CA ARG A 229 -14.32 -22.73 -5.95
C ARG A 229 -15.40 -21.89 -5.24
N ALA A 230 -15.80 -22.24 -4.03
CA ALA A 230 -16.79 -21.50 -3.25
C ALA A 230 -16.37 -20.04 -3.03
N LEU A 231 -15.11 -19.82 -2.63
CA LEU A 231 -14.55 -18.49 -2.42
C LEU A 231 -14.48 -17.67 -3.71
N ILE A 232 -14.11 -18.30 -4.83
CA ILE A 232 -14.07 -17.64 -6.15
C ILE A 232 -15.46 -17.18 -6.58
N VAL A 233 -16.45 -18.08 -6.50
CA VAL A 233 -17.84 -17.76 -6.88
C VAL A 233 -18.41 -16.67 -5.98
N TYR A 234 -18.16 -16.73 -4.68
CA TYR A 234 -18.53 -15.70 -3.72
C TYR A 234 -17.96 -14.33 -4.11
N ALA A 235 -16.66 -14.26 -4.39
CA ALA A 235 -16.01 -12.99 -4.70
C ALA A 235 -16.50 -12.39 -6.02
N GLU A 236 -16.67 -13.20 -7.07
CA GLU A 236 -17.19 -12.71 -8.36
C GLU A 236 -18.64 -12.22 -8.25
N ASN A 237 -19.49 -12.93 -7.50
CA ASN A 237 -20.87 -12.52 -7.28
C ASN A 237 -20.95 -11.18 -6.52
N LEU A 238 -20.18 -11.03 -5.44
CA LEU A 238 -20.15 -9.78 -4.69
C LEU A 238 -19.51 -8.64 -5.47
N LYS A 239 -18.42 -8.89 -6.19
CA LYS A 239 -17.80 -7.91 -7.07
C LYS A 239 -18.79 -7.40 -8.11
N LYS A 240 -19.54 -8.29 -8.77
CA LYS A 240 -20.57 -7.88 -9.73
C LYS A 240 -21.68 -7.06 -9.06
N LYS A 241 -22.12 -7.46 -7.86
CA LYS A 241 -23.16 -6.75 -7.09
C LYS A 241 -22.71 -5.35 -6.62
N ILE A 242 -21.43 -5.19 -6.29
CA ILE A 242 -20.88 -3.97 -5.68
C ILE A 242 -20.27 -3.01 -6.71
N LEU A 243 -19.55 -3.56 -7.69
CA LEU A 243 -18.80 -2.81 -8.70
C LEU A 243 -19.44 -2.86 -10.08
N GLY A 244 -20.43 -3.74 -10.34
CA GLY A 244 -21.08 -3.85 -11.65
C GLY A 244 -21.85 -2.60 -12.08
N ASP A 245 -22.16 -1.70 -11.14
CA ASP A 245 -22.79 -0.40 -11.40
C ASP A 245 -21.76 0.72 -11.70
N LEU A 246 -20.45 0.42 -11.70
CA LEU A 246 -19.41 1.43 -11.97
C LEU A 246 -19.08 1.49 -13.47
N PRO A 247 -19.06 2.69 -14.10
CA PRO A 247 -18.62 2.81 -15.48
C PRO A 247 -17.14 2.41 -15.64
N PRO A 248 -16.72 1.84 -16.80
CA PRO A 248 -15.45 1.13 -16.94
C PRO A 248 -14.14 1.93 -16.78
N THR A 249 -14.16 3.23 -16.46
CA THR A 249 -12.98 4.08 -16.74
C THR A 249 -12.77 5.28 -15.82
N ILE A 250 -13.13 5.22 -14.53
CA ILE A 250 -12.78 6.29 -13.57
C ILE A 250 -11.98 5.71 -12.40
N PHE A 251 -10.91 4.99 -12.71
CA PHE A 251 -9.82 4.86 -11.73
C PHE A 251 -8.67 5.68 -12.31
N PRO A 252 -8.39 6.88 -11.79
CA PRO A 252 -7.24 7.63 -12.25
C PRO A 252 -6.02 6.75 -12.07
N LYS A 253 -5.35 6.44 -13.19
CA LYS A 253 -4.00 5.88 -13.16
C LYS A 253 -3.17 6.78 -12.26
N ALA A 254 -2.30 6.19 -11.43
CA ALA A 254 -1.28 6.95 -10.71
C ALA A 254 -0.63 7.94 -11.72
N TYR A 255 -0.72 9.23 -11.41
CA TYR A 255 -0.23 10.30 -12.28
C TYR A 255 1.21 10.01 -12.67
N SER A 256 1.45 9.81 -13.97
CA SER A 256 2.80 9.78 -14.52
C SER A 256 3.30 11.23 -14.55
N PRO A 257 4.38 11.59 -13.85
CA PRO A 257 4.97 12.91 -14.05
C PRO A 257 5.33 13.06 -15.54
N PRO A 258 5.12 14.23 -16.15
CA PRO A 258 5.50 14.47 -17.54
C PRO A 258 6.97 14.08 -17.70
N PRO A 259 7.36 13.47 -18.84
CA PRO A 259 8.74 13.10 -19.07
C PRO A 259 9.58 14.36 -18.84
N THR A 260 10.44 14.31 -17.82
CA THR A 260 11.41 15.35 -17.58
C THR A 260 12.21 15.45 -18.88
N THR A 261 11.99 16.53 -19.63
CA THR A 261 12.81 16.90 -20.78
C THR A 261 14.18 17.33 -20.26
N GLY A 262 14.91 16.36 -19.69
CA GLY A 262 16.34 16.47 -19.57
C GLY A 262 16.90 16.60 -20.99
N PRO A 263 17.90 17.46 -21.22
CA PRO A 263 18.44 17.65 -22.55
C PRO A 263 19.02 16.33 -23.05
N SER A 264 18.31 15.69 -23.97
CA SER A 264 18.79 14.54 -24.72
C SER A 264 19.99 14.99 -25.53
N SER A 265 21.19 14.55 -25.13
CA SER A 265 22.38 14.66 -25.98
C SER A 265 22.28 13.64 -27.11
N SER A 266 21.39 13.86 -28.06
CA SER A 266 21.37 13.15 -29.34
C SER A 266 22.31 13.87 -30.28
N SER A 267 23.52 13.33 -30.46
CA SER A 267 24.42 13.73 -31.52
C SER A 267 23.90 13.20 -32.85
N SER A 268 23.16 14.01 -33.61
CA SER A 268 22.93 13.76 -35.04
C SER A 268 23.92 14.57 -35.87
N ARG A 269 24.52 13.88 -36.84
CA ARG A 269 25.53 14.36 -37.80
C ARG A 269 24.83 14.71 -39.13
N GLY A 270 25.24 15.81 -39.75
CA GLY A 270 24.89 16.26 -41.11
C GLY A 270 23.99 17.50 -41.10
N THR A 271 24.22 18.60 -41.84
CA THR A 271 25.03 18.81 -43.06
C THR A 271 25.32 20.32 -43.24
N THR A 272 26.52 20.63 -43.76
CA THR A 272 27.04 21.85 -44.44
C THR A 272 26.37 23.23 -44.29
N GLY A 273 27.13 24.20 -43.75
CA GLY A 273 26.92 25.64 -43.83
C GLY A 273 28.20 26.39 -43.36
N PRO A 274 28.48 27.62 -43.82
CA PRO A 274 29.82 28.18 -43.94
C PRO A 274 30.49 28.49 -42.59
N THR A 275 31.82 28.35 -42.60
CA THR A 275 32.77 28.49 -41.50
C THR A 275 32.64 29.82 -40.75
N THR A 276 31.93 29.82 -39.63
CA THR A 276 32.15 30.77 -38.54
C THR A 276 33.08 30.15 -37.52
N THR A 277 34.25 30.76 -37.35
CA THR A 277 35.30 30.42 -36.37
C THR A 277 34.71 30.24 -34.97
N LYS A 278 34.68 29.01 -34.45
CA LYS A 278 34.37 28.74 -33.04
C LYS A 278 35.44 29.42 -32.17
N PRO A 279 35.08 30.22 -31.15
CA PRO A 279 36.06 30.72 -30.21
C PRO A 279 36.67 29.55 -29.43
N ALA A 280 38.01 29.55 -29.29
CA ALA A 280 38.76 28.53 -28.59
C ALA A 280 38.27 28.35 -27.13
N PRO A 281 38.34 27.14 -26.56
CA PRO A 281 37.92 26.91 -25.18
C PRO A 281 38.76 27.76 -24.22
N LYS A 282 38.13 28.72 -23.54
CA LYS A 282 38.75 29.51 -22.46
C LYS A 282 39.40 28.55 -21.46
N LYS A 283 40.73 28.65 -21.26
CA LYS A 283 41.46 27.92 -20.22
C LYS A 283 40.81 28.24 -18.87
N ARG A 284 40.13 27.25 -18.29
CA ARG A 284 39.39 27.40 -17.02
C ARG A 284 40.37 27.60 -15.87
N THR A 285 40.11 28.61 -15.04
CA THR A 285 40.91 28.94 -13.86
C THR A 285 40.82 27.81 -12.82
N GLU A 286 41.90 27.52 -12.10
CA GLU A 286 41.93 26.52 -11.02
C GLU A 286 40.81 26.75 -9.98
N LYS A 287 40.49 28.02 -9.68
CA LYS A 287 39.38 28.41 -8.79
C LYS A 287 38.01 27.97 -9.31
N ASP A 288 37.76 28.06 -10.60
CA ASP A 288 36.48 27.64 -11.22
C ASP A 288 36.31 26.12 -11.16
N LYS A 289 37.41 25.37 -11.33
CA LYS A 289 37.41 23.91 -11.19
C LYS A 289 37.10 23.50 -9.75
N LEU A 290 37.72 24.18 -8.77
CA LEU A 290 37.52 23.91 -7.34
C LEU A 290 36.08 24.24 -6.90
N PHE A 291 35.55 25.40 -7.31
CA PHE A 291 34.17 25.78 -7.02
C PHE A 291 33.17 24.75 -7.58
N ARG A 292 33.37 24.30 -8.83
CA ARG A 292 32.51 23.29 -9.44
C ARG A 292 32.63 21.91 -8.77
N LYS A 293 33.82 21.52 -8.29
CA LYS A 293 33.99 20.32 -7.48
C LYS A 293 33.21 20.44 -6.17
N ARG A 294 33.37 21.53 -5.42
CA ARG A 294 32.65 21.79 -4.17
C ARG A 294 31.13 21.83 -4.37
N ALA A 295 30.66 22.49 -5.42
CA ALA A 295 29.24 22.52 -5.77
C ALA A 295 28.70 21.11 -6.10
N LYS A 296 29.47 20.28 -6.81
CA LYS A 296 29.10 18.87 -7.05
C LYS A 296 29.01 18.08 -5.75
N TYR A 297 29.98 18.21 -4.85
CA TYR A 297 29.95 17.52 -3.55
C TYR A 297 28.79 18.00 -2.68
N PHE A 298 28.47 19.29 -2.69
CA PHE A 298 27.31 19.83 -2.00
C PHE A 298 26.01 19.19 -2.50
N VAL A 299 25.81 19.13 -3.82
CA VAL A 299 24.62 18.47 -4.39
C VAL A 299 24.58 16.98 -4.04
N ILE A 300 25.70 16.26 -4.13
CA ILE A 300 25.77 14.84 -3.74
C ILE A 300 25.41 14.66 -2.26
N ALA A 301 25.94 15.51 -1.37
CA ALA A 301 25.65 15.45 0.06
C ALA A 301 24.16 15.70 0.35
N GLN A 302 23.53 16.65 -0.34
CA GLN A 302 22.09 16.90 -0.21
C GLN A 302 21.25 15.71 -0.68
N VAL A 303 21.58 15.13 -1.84
CA VAL A 303 20.89 13.91 -2.33
C VAL A 303 21.08 12.75 -1.35
N ALA A 304 22.28 12.53 -0.83
CA ALA A 304 22.55 11.50 0.17
C ALA A 304 21.76 11.74 1.47
N ALA A 305 21.69 12.98 1.96
CA ALA A 305 20.91 13.34 3.14
C ALA A 305 19.41 13.07 2.94
N VAL A 306 18.85 13.40 1.78
CA VAL A 306 17.44 13.09 1.46
C VAL A 306 17.21 11.58 1.40
N LEU A 307 18.12 10.81 0.79
CA LEU A 307 17.99 9.35 0.73
C LEU A 307 18.09 8.71 2.11
N LEU A 308 19.02 9.16 2.94
CA LEU A 308 19.12 8.73 4.34
C LEU A 308 17.84 9.07 5.10
N TYR A 309 17.33 10.29 4.97
CA TYR A 309 16.07 10.67 5.60
C TYR A 309 14.93 9.77 5.14
N VAL A 310 14.76 9.51 3.84
CA VAL A 310 13.68 8.65 3.33
C VAL A 310 13.77 7.21 3.89
N VAL A 311 14.99 6.67 3.94
CA VAL A 311 15.24 5.31 4.44
C VAL A 311 15.00 5.21 5.94
N PHE A 312 15.44 6.20 6.71
CA PHE A 312 15.43 6.18 8.18
C PHE A 312 14.26 6.94 8.83
N ALA A 313 13.50 7.72 8.07
CA ALA A 313 12.30 8.40 8.59
C ALA A 313 11.26 7.35 9.01
N GLY A 314 10.88 7.38 10.29
CA GLY A 314 9.93 6.45 10.89
C GLY A 314 10.54 5.20 11.52
N ILE A 315 11.86 5.03 11.53
CA ILE A 315 12.51 4.09 12.44
C ILE A 315 12.61 4.80 13.79
N GLU A 316 11.83 4.36 14.77
CA GLU A 316 12.11 4.71 16.18
C GLU A 316 13.50 4.16 16.48
N VAL A 317 14.46 5.06 16.66
CA VAL A 317 15.79 4.69 17.16
C VAL A 317 15.55 4.33 18.62
N GLU A 318 15.65 3.03 18.95
CA GLU A 318 15.79 2.61 20.34
C GLU A 318 17.02 3.33 20.90
N ASP A 319 16.76 4.25 21.83
CA ASP A 319 17.81 4.94 22.57
C ASP A 319 18.36 3.90 23.55
N ASP A 320 19.41 3.20 23.13
CA ASP A 320 20.21 2.33 23.99
C ASP A 320 20.82 3.21 25.07
N GLY A 321 20.05 3.44 26.14
CA GLY A 321 20.43 4.26 27.27
C GLY A 321 21.78 3.78 27.81
N MET A 322 22.81 4.61 27.61
CA MET A 322 24.05 4.46 28.35
C MET A 322 23.71 4.61 29.83
N GLU A 323 23.71 3.48 30.55
CA GLU A 323 23.79 3.48 32.01
C GLU A 323 25.09 4.19 32.38
N ASP A 324 24.93 5.40 32.90
CA ASP A 324 25.99 6.21 33.50
C ASP A 324 26.42 5.49 34.79
N ASP A 325 27.53 4.75 34.71
CA ASP A 325 28.17 4.08 35.83
C ASP A 325 28.78 5.16 36.75
N GLY A 326 27.91 5.77 37.55
CA GLY A 326 28.24 6.73 38.58
C GLY A 326 29.03 6.07 39.68
N GLY A 327 30.36 6.13 39.55
CA GLY A 327 31.31 5.76 40.59
C GLY A 327 30.97 6.39 41.93
N VAL A 328 30.85 5.53 42.94
CA VAL A 328 30.82 5.91 44.35
C VAL A 328 32.27 6.05 44.79
N ASP A 329 32.73 7.28 44.97
CA ASP A 329 33.98 7.58 45.68
C ASP A 329 33.75 7.37 47.20
N ASP A 330 34.64 6.56 47.81
CA ASP A 330 34.82 6.37 49.26
C ASP A 330 35.28 7.63 49.99
#